data_AF-A0A6P9FG41-F1
#
_entry.id   AF-A0A6P9FG41-F1
#
_cell.length_a   1.000
_cell.length_b   1.000
_cell.length_c   1.000
_cell.angle_alpha   90.00
_cell.angle_beta   90.00
_cell.angle_gamma   90.00
#
_symmetry.space_group_name_H-M   'P 1'
#
loop_
_entity.id
_entity.type
_entity.pdbx_description
1 polymer ?
#
loop_
_entity_poly.entity_id
_entity_poly.type
_entity_poly.pdbx_seq_one_letter_code
_entity_poly.pdbx_strand_id
1 'polypeptide(L)'
;MADKEAAFDDAVEERVINEEYKIWKKNTPFLYDLVMTHALEWPSLTAQWLPDVTRPEGKDFSIHRLVLGTHTSDEQNHLVIASVQLPNDDAQFDASHYDSEKGEFGGFGSVSGKIEIEIKINHEGEVNRARYMPQNPCIIATKTPSSDVLVFDYTKHPSKPDPSGECNPDLRLHGHQKEGCGLSWNATYFPHSSWTRIFYLLGTQYHLTVKGLGWHLNLKAYHRLAGASAMSLRGHSTLLSCQ
;
A
#
# COMPACT_ATOMS: atom_id res chain seq x y z
N MET A 1 28.07 -25.40 4.85
CA MET A 1 28.84 -24.55 5.78
C MET A 1 28.28 -23.14 5.73
N ALA A 2 28.12 -22.52 4.55
CA ALA A 2 27.43 -21.24 4.37
C ALA A 2 26.05 -21.16 5.05
N ASP A 3 25.15 -22.14 4.81
CA ASP A 3 23.81 -22.12 5.43
C ASP A 3 23.83 -22.29 6.96
N LYS A 4 24.89 -22.90 7.52
CA LYS A 4 25.05 -23.05 8.98
C LYS A 4 25.59 -21.79 9.63
N GLU A 5 26.44 -21.05 8.95
CA GLU A 5 26.94 -19.74 9.40
C GLU A 5 25.83 -18.70 9.30
N ALA A 6 25.08 -18.66 8.19
CA ALA A 6 23.91 -17.80 8.03
C ALA A 6 22.86 -18.04 9.14
N ALA A 7 22.50 -19.30 9.39
CA ALA A 7 21.54 -19.63 10.45
C ALA A 7 22.04 -19.29 11.87
N PHE A 8 23.36 -19.28 12.09
CA PHE A 8 23.93 -18.88 13.39
C PHE A 8 23.85 -17.36 13.56
N ASP A 9 24.18 -16.60 12.51
CA ASP A 9 24.09 -15.15 12.51
C ASP A 9 22.64 -14.68 12.69
N ASP A 10 21.68 -15.31 12.00
CA ASP A 10 20.24 -15.03 12.14
C ASP A 10 19.76 -15.23 13.59
N ALA A 11 20.23 -16.28 14.28
CA ALA A 11 19.84 -16.57 15.66
C ALA A 11 20.39 -15.54 16.67
N VAL A 12 21.61 -15.04 16.41
CA VAL A 12 22.19 -13.95 17.23
C VAL A 12 21.42 -12.66 17.00
N GLU A 13 21.11 -12.34 15.75
CA GLU A 13 20.33 -11.16 15.38
C GLU A 13 18.91 -11.21 15.97
N GLU A 14 18.22 -12.35 15.89
CA GLU A 14 16.88 -12.53 16.47
C GLU A 14 16.88 -12.27 17.98
N ARG A 15 17.94 -12.69 18.68
CA ARG A 15 18.07 -12.40 20.12
C ARG A 15 18.21 -10.90 20.39
N VAL A 16 19.04 -10.21 19.61
CA VAL A 16 19.22 -8.75 19.74
C VAL A 16 17.90 -8.02 19.45
N ILE A 17 17.21 -8.36 18.36
CA ILE A 17 15.90 -7.80 17.99
C ILE A 17 14.90 -7.98 19.14
N ASN A 18 14.85 -9.17 19.75
CA ASN A 18 13.94 -9.45 20.86
C ASN A 18 14.26 -8.65 22.13
N GLU A 19 15.54 -8.45 22.45
CA GLU A 19 15.98 -7.62 23.59
C GLU A 19 15.65 -6.14 23.35
N GLU A 20 15.95 -5.61 22.16
CA GLU A 20 15.64 -4.24 21.77
C GLU A 20 14.14 -3.97 21.73
N TYR A 21 13.34 -4.89 21.18
CA TYR A 21 11.89 -4.79 21.14
C TYR A 21 11.29 -4.69 22.56
N LYS A 22 11.79 -5.47 23.52
CA LYS A 22 11.34 -5.40 24.92
C LYS A 22 11.66 -4.06 25.56
N ILE A 23 12.84 -3.50 25.27
CA ILE A 23 13.23 -2.17 25.77
C ILE A 23 12.35 -1.10 25.14
N TRP A 24 12.17 -1.13 23.82
CA TRP A 24 11.28 -0.22 23.10
C TRP A 24 9.86 -0.28 23.67
N LYS A 25 9.29 -1.47 23.85
CA LYS A 25 7.92 -1.66 24.37
C LYS A 25 7.74 -1.03 25.74
N LYS A 26 8.70 -1.19 26.65
CA LYS A 26 8.70 -0.54 27.97
C LYS A 26 8.73 1.00 27.89
N ASN A 27 9.34 1.55 26.84
CA ASN A 27 9.50 2.98 26.64
C ASN A 27 8.40 3.62 25.78
N THR A 28 7.57 2.83 25.09
CA THR A 28 6.46 3.34 24.25
C THR A 28 5.58 4.45 24.86
N PRO A 29 5.23 4.46 26.16
CA PRO A 29 4.34 5.48 26.74
C PRO A 29 4.98 6.86 26.86
N PHE A 30 6.31 6.88 26.88
CA PHE A 30 7.08 8.12 26.92
C PHE A 30 7.42 8.62 25.52
N LEU A 31 7.26 7.76 24.50
CA LEU A 31 7.68 8.02 23.13
C LEU A 31 6.53 8.34 22.18
N TYR A 32 5.32 7.82 22.44
CA TYR A 32 4.20 7.91 21.51
C TYR A 32 2.90 8.23 22.24
N ASP A 33 2.08 9.08 21.62
CA ASP A 33 0.71 9.33 22.06
C ASP A 33 -0.24 8.17 21.68
N LEU A 34 0.09 7.43 20.61
CA LEU A 34 -0.68 6.29 20.12
C LEU A 34 0.24 5.20 19.57
N VAL A 35 0.04 3.97 20.03
CA VAL A 35 0.63 2.77 19.42
C VAL A 35 -0.47 1.74 19.22
N MET A 36 -0.67 1.33 17.97
CA MET A 36 -1.57 0.25 17.60
C MET A 36 -0.76 -0.87 16.96
N THR A 37 -0.84 -2.06 17.53
CA THR A 37 -0.17 -3.25 17.00
C THR A 37 -1.22 -4.28 16.62
N HIS A 38 -1.22 -4.72 15.36
CA HIS A 38 -2.15 -5.71 14.85
C HIS A 38 -1.40 -6.73 14.01
N ALA A 39 -1.51 -8.02 14.39
CA ALA A 39 -0.98 -9.11 13.59
C ALA A 39 -1.95 -9.41 12.43
N LEU A 40 -1.50 -9.15 11.20
CA LEU A 40 -2.25 -9.54 10.01
C LEU A 40 -2.16 -11.06 9.80
N GLU A 41 -3.18 -11.62 9.15
CA GLU A 41 -3.20 -13.03 8.73
C GLU A 41 -2.04 -13.36 7.78
N TRP A 42 -1.78 -12.46 6.83
CA TRP A 42 -0.68 -12.56 5.88
C TRP A 42 0.12 -11.25 5.85
N PRO A 43 1.44 -11.30 5.61
CA PRO A 43 2.25 -10.10 5.42
C PRO A 43 1.72 -9.23 4.27
N SER A 44 1.90 -7.92 4.40
CA SER A 44 1.58 -6.96 3.34
C SER A 44 2.82 -6.24 2.85
N LEU A 45 3.09 -6.30 1.54
CA LEU A 45 4.18 -5.56 0.89
C LEU A 45 3.80 -4.09 0.60
N THR A 46 2.54 -3.71 0.85
CA THR A 46 2.01 -2.37 0.58
C THR A 46 1.16 -1.86 1.73
N ALA A 47 1.26 -0.57 2.02
CA ALA A 47 0.34 0.12 2.90
C ALA A 47 0.12 1.54 2.39
N GLN A 48 -1.14 1.95 2.24
CA GLN A 48 -1.50 3.32 1.89
C GLN A 48 -2.82 3.72 2.52
N TRP A 49 -2.86 4.85 3.23
CA TRP A 49 -4.12 5.45 3.69
C TRP A 49 -4.98 5.88 2.51
N LEU A 50 -6.26 5.53 2.55
CA LEU A 50 -7.27 6.20 1.74
C LEU A 50 -7.55 7.59 2.32
N PRO A 51 -7.88 8.57 1.48
CA PRO A 51 -8.02 9.97 1.91
C PRO A 51 -9.33 10.26 2.65
N ASP A 52 -10.33 9.36 2.55
CA ASP A 52 -11.61 9.55 3.22
C ASP A 52 -11.54 9.17 4.70
N VAL A 53 -12.25 9.96 5.52
CA VAL A 53 -12.37 9.77 6.96
C VAL A 53 -13.83 9.94 7.34
N THR A 54 -14.38 8.95 8.04
CA THR A 54 -15.75 8.99 8.55
C THR A 54 -15.73 9.30 10.03
N ARG A 55 -16.49 10.31 10.49
CA ARG A 55 -16.59 10.70 11.90
C ARG A 55 -18.01 10.45 12.41
N PRO A 56 -18.29 9.32 13.09
CA PRO A 56 -19.61 9.05 13.62
C PRO A 56 -20.00 10.08 14.70
N GLU A 57 -21.23 10.56 14.68
CA GLU A 57 -21.72 11.54 15.66
C GLU A 57 -21.71 10.96 17.08
N GLY A 58 -21.23 11.75 18.05
CA GLY A 58 -21.16 11.35 19.45
C GLY A 58 -20.14 10.26 19.78
N LYS A 59 -19.22 9.95 18.86
CA LYS A 59 -18.07 9.06 19.09
C LYS A 59 -16.78 9.86 19.23
N ASP A 60 -15.88 9.35 20.05
CA ASP A 60 -14.54 9.86 20.34
C ASP A 60 -13.47 9.34 19.38
N PHE A 61 -13.89 8.66 18.30
CA PHE A 61 -13.00 8.18 17.24
C PHE A 61 -13.50 8.55 15.85
N SER A 62 -12.59 8.42 14.90
CA SER A 62 -12.84 8.50 13.47
C SER A 62 -12.41 7.20 12.79
N ILE A 63 -13.09 6.86 11.71
CA ILE A 63 -12.83 5.66 10.92
C ILE A 63 -12.02 6.09 9.70
N HIS A 64 -10.78 5.63 9.67
CA HIS A 64 -9.87 5.76 8.55
C HIS A 64 -9.79 4.44 7.80
N ARG A 65 -9.34 4.44 6.54
CA ARG A 65 -9.17 3.20 5.75
C ARG A 65 -7.77 3.07 5.18
N LEU A 66 -7.27 1.83 5.13
CA LEU A 66 -5.97 1.44 4.60
C LEU A 66 -6.14 0.49 3.42
N VAL A 67 -5.38 0.72 2.36
CA VAL A 67 -5.13 -0.23 1.29
C VAL A 67 -3.92 -1.09 1.67
N LEU A 68 -4.14 -2.39 1.77
CA LEU A 68 -3.15 -3.42 2.06
C LEU A 68 -3.19 -4.48 0.95
N GLY A 69 -2.25 -5.41 1.01
CA GLY A 69 -2.26 -6.59 0.17
C GLY A 69 -1.78 -7.80 0.95
N THR A 70 -1.85 -8.98 0.33
CA THR A 70 -1.28 -10.19 0.91
C THR A 70 -0.05 -10.62 0.13
N HIS A 71 0.85 -11.31 0.83
CA HIS A 71 1.95 -12.07 0.28
C HIS A 71 1.92 -13.46 0.91
N THR A 72 1.36 -14.41 0.16
CA THR A 72 1.23 -15.82 0.52
C THR A 72 2.14 -16.68 -0.36
N SER A 73 2.45 -17.90 0.08
CA SER A 73 3.18 -18.86 -0.78
C SER A 73 2.22 -19.58 -1.74
N ASP A 74 1.26 -20.33 -1.20
CA ASP A 74 0.37 -21.22 -1.98
C ASP A 74 -1.13 -20.93 -1.76
N GLU A 75 -1.46 -19.88 -1.01
CA GLU A 75 -2.85 -19.47 -0.76
C GLU A 75 -3.31 -18.35 -1.69
N GLN A 76 -4.62 -18.20 -1.85
CA GLN A 76 -5.21 -17.12 -2.64
C GLN A 76 -4.78 -15.75 -2.09
N ASN A 77 -4.16 -14.94 -2.94
CA ASN A 77 -3.80 -13.57 -2.59
C ASN A 77 -4.98 -12.61 -2.76
N HIS A 78 -4.95 -11.50 -2.01
CA HIS A 78 -6.02 -10.53 -1.98
C HIS A 78 -5.49 -9.09 -1.98
N LEU A 79 -6.18 -8.21 -2.71
CA LEU A 79 -6.18 -6.77 -2.44
C LEU A 79 -7.14 -6.53 -1.27
N VAL A 80 -6.67 -5.83 -0.24
CA VAL A 80 -7.38 -5.71 1.03
C VAL A 80 -7.62 -4.25 1.38
N ILE A 81 -8.84 -3.92 1.79
CA ILE A 81 -9.19 -2.62 2.38
C ILE A 81 -9.59 -2.88 3.83
N ALA A 82 -8.86 -2.26 4.75
CA ALA A 82 -9.10 -2.36 6.18
C ALA A 82 -9.57 -1.02 6.72
N SER A 83 -10.48 -1.01 7.69
CA SER A 83 -10.78 0.17 8.49
C SER A 83 -9.99 0.18 9.79
N VAL A 84 -9.64 1.38 10.22
CA VAL A 84 -8.87 1.66 11.43
C VAL A 84 -9.63 2.72 12.21
N GLN A 85 -9.99 2.41 13.45
CA GLN A 85 -10.56 3.39 14.37
C GLN A 85 -9.42 4.13 15.07
N LEU A 86 -9.30 5.43 14.79
CA LEU A 86 -8.33 6.32 15.40
C LEU A 86 -9.05 7.29 16.35
N PRO A 87 -8.54 7.53 17.58
CA PRO A 87 -9.06 8.56 18.46
C PRO A 87 -9.12 9.92 17.77
N ASN A 88 -10.16 10.70 18.06
CA ASN A 88 -10.22 12.10 17.65
C ASN A 88 -9.25 12.95 18.48
N ASP A 89 -8.83 14.10 17.95
CA ASP A 89 -7.89 15.01 18.63
C ASP A 89 -8.42 15.55 19.98
N ASP A 90 -9.75 15.59 20.15
CA ASP A 90 -10.45 16.07 21.35
C ASP A 90 -10.82 14.96 22.34
N ALA A 91 -10.50 13.71 21.99
CA ALA A 91 -10.73 12.59 22.87
C ALA A 91 -9.86 12.77 24.15
N GLN A 92 -10.33 12.28 25.31
CA GLN A 92 -9.56 12.36 26.55
C GLN A 92 -8.64 11.15 26.75
N PHE A 93 -7.35 11.41 26.94
CA PHE A 93 -6.37 10.38 27.27
C PHE A 93 -6.65 9.82 28.68
N ASP A 94 -7.05 8.56 28.77
CA ASP A 94 -7.21 7.86 30.04
C ASP A 94 -5.96 7.03 30.35
N ALA A 95 -5.17 7.54 31.29
CA ALA A 95 -3.93 6.91 31.74
C ALA A 95 -4.16 5.70 32.68
N SER A 96 -5.41 5.41 33.09
CA SER A 96 -5.71 4.38 34.08
C SER A 96 -5.69 2.94 33.54
N HIS A 97 -5.64 2.77 32.21
CA HIS A 97 -5.56 1.47 31.54
C HIS A 97 -4.14 0.90 31.40
N TYR A 98 -3.29 1.08 32.41
CA TYR A 98 -2.03 0.35 32.48
C TYR A 98 -2.27 -1.08 32.97
N ASP A 99 -2.21 -2.07 32.07
CA ASP A 99 -2.23 -3.48 32.47
C ASP A 99 -0.80 -3.90 32.87
N SER A 100 -0.52 -3.82 34.16
CA SER A 100 0.77 -4.20 34.75
C SER A 100 1.10 -5.69 34.60
N GLU A 101 0.11 -6.56 34.39
CA GLU A 101 0.34 -8.00 34.20
C GLU A 101 0.71 -8.35 32.76
N LYS A 102 0.18 -7.61 31.78
CA LYS A 102 0.51 -7.79 30.35
C LYS A 102 1.67 -6.93 29.85
N GLY A 103 2.09 -5.92 30.61
CA GLY A 103 3.07 -4.93 30.13
C GLY A 103 2.57 -4.13 28.93
N GLU A 104 1.25 -4.08 28.76
CA GLU A 104 0.57 -3.32 27.71
C GLU A 104 0.13 -1.99 28.31
N PHE A 105 0.58 -0.89 27.71
CA PHE A 105 -0.08 0.39 27.91
C PHE A 105 -1.37 0.35 27.11
N GLY A 106 -2.49 0.22 27.80
CA GLY A 106 -3.80 0.52 27.23
C GLY A 106 -3.82 2.01 26.91
N GLY A 107 -3.57 2.33 25.64
CA GLY A 107 -3.87 3.65 25.11
C GLY A 107 -5.37 3.95 25.25
N PHE A 108 -5.69 5.24 25.36
CA PHE A 108 -7.02 5.83 25.19
C PHE A 108 -8.22 4.98 25.66
N GLY A 109 -8.68 5.23 26.89
CA GLY A 109 -9.69 4.45 27.65
C GLY A 109 -11.12 4.34 27.12
N SER A 110 -11.32 4.15 25.82
CA SER A 110 -12.60 3.64 25.31
C SER A 110 -12.46 2.93 23.97
N VAL A 111 -11.46 3.29 23.17
CA VAL A 111 -11.29 2.78 21.81
C VAL A 111 -10.02 1.96 21.81
N SER A 112 -10.14 0.66 22.09
CA SER A 112 -9.13 -0.29 21.63
C SER A 112 -9.05 -0.09 20.12
N GLY A 113 -8.02 0.59 19.64
CA GLY A 113 -7.86 0.94 18.23
C GLY A 113 -8.12 -0.30 17.38
N LYS A 114 -9.28 -0.34 16.73
CA LYS A 114 -9.79 -1.54 16.09
C LYS A 114 -9.39 -1.49 14.63
N ILE A 115 -8.74 -2.55 14.17
CA ILE A 115 -8.45 -2.76 12.75
C ILE A 115 -9.36 -3.90 12.28
N GLU A 116 -10.17 -3.64 11.26
CA GLU A 116 -11.08 -4.63 10.68
C GLU A 116 -10.88 -4.71 9.17
N ILE A 117 -10.95 -5.92 8.62
CA ILE A 117 -10.92 -6.09 7.17
C ILE A 117 -12.33 -5.89 6.62
N GLU A 118 -12.52 -4.86 5.80
CA GLU A 118 -13.83 -4.53 5.21
C GLU A 118 -14.05 -5.21 3.88
N ILE A 119 -13.03 -5.19 3.01
CA ILE A 119 -13.10 -5.69 1.64
C ILE A 119 -11.87 -6.55 1.37
N LYS A 120 -12.07 -7.78 0.89
CA LYS A 120 -11.02 -8.61 0.28
C LYS A 120 -11.43 -8.91 -1.18
N ILE A 121 -10.56 -8.58 -2.12
CA ILE A 121 -10.75 -8.85 -3.55
C ILE A 121 -9.69 -9.86 -3.98
N ASN A 122 -10.07 -10.94 -4.67
CA ASN A 122 -9.13 -11.91 -5.22
C ASN A 122 -8.11 -11.21 -6.12
N HIS A 123 -6.83 -11.54 -5.91
CA HIS A 123 -5.71 -10.98 -6.66
C HIS A 123 -4.81 -12.12 -7.16
N GLU A 124 -4.36 -12.01 -8.40
CA GLU A 124 -3.45 -12.96 -9.02
C GLU A 124 -2.00 -12.70 -8.58
N GLY A 125 -1.49 -13.59 -7.74
CA GLY A 125 -0.19 -13.44 -7.06
C GLY A 125 -0.19 -12.38 -5.96
N GLU A 126 0.93 -12.20 -5.29
CA GLU A 126 1.09 -11.21 -4.22
C GLU A 126 0.97 -9.77 -4.72
N VAL A 127 0.54 -8.88 -3.82
CA VAL A 127 0.35 -7.47 -4.14
C VAL A 127 1.63 -6.70 -3.81
N ASN A 128 2.54 -6.62 -4.78
CA ASN A 128 3.85 -5.94 -4.62
C ASN A 128 3.71 -4.44 -4.28
N ARG A 129 2.72 -3.78 -4.84
CA ARG A 129 2.36 -2.38 -4.51
C ARG A 129 0.92 -2.10 -4.90
N ALA A 130 0.16 -1.45 -4.04
CA ALA A 130 -1.19 -0.97 -4.35
C ALA A 130 -1.29 0.55 -4.16
N ARG A 131 -1.83 1.29 -5.12
CA ARG A 131 -2.01 2.74 -5.03
C ARG A 131 -3.38 3.19 -5.50
N TYR A 132 -4.06 4.02 -4.71
CA TYR A 132 -5.32 4.66 -5.14
C TYR A 132 -5.05 5.81 -6.12
N MET A 133 -6.00 6.05 -7.03
CA MET A 133 -6.01 7.20 -7.94
C MET A 133 -6.44 8.47 -7.17
N PRO A 134 -5.62 9.53 -7.09
CA PRO A 134 -5.97 10.74 -6.35
C PRO A 134 -7.27 11.41 -6.78
N GLN A 135 -7.61 11.34 -8.07
CA GLN A 135 -8.84 11.92 -8.63
C GLN A 135 -10.09 11.07 -8.37
N ASN A 136 -9.92 9.78 -8.08
CA ASN A 136 -11.00 8.88 -7.69
C ASN A 136 -10.44 7.75 -6.80
N PRO A 137 -10.44 7.92 -5.46
CA PRO A 137 -9.85 6.96 -4.54
C PRO A 137 -10.49 5.57 -4.56
N CYS A 138 -11.66 5.40 -5.18
CA CYS A 138 -12.26 4.08 -5.42
C CYS A 138 -11.42 3.20 -6.35
N ILE A 139 -10.63 3.83 -7.23
CA ILE A 139 -9.80 3.14 -8.21
C ILE A 139 -8.42 2.89 -7.60
N ILE A 140 -8.02 1.62 -7.54
CA ILE A 140 -6.73 1.16 -7.02
C ILE A 140 -6.01 0.40 -8.11
N ALA A 141 -4.78 0.81 -8.42
CA ALA A 141 -3.88 0.02 -9.27
C ALA A 141 -2.97 -0.84 -8.41
N THR A 142 -2.65 -2.05 -8.87
CA THR A 142 -1.74 -2.99 -8.20
C THR A 142 -0.62 -3.47 -9.12
N LYS A 143 0.57 -3.67 -8.54
CA LYS A 143 1.67 -4.40 -9.16
C LYS A 143 1.57 -5.87 -8.78
N THR A 144 1.61 -6.71 -9.80
CA THR A 144 1.64 -8.18 -9.66
C THR A 144 3.09 -8.70 -9.71
N PRO A 145 3.30 -10.00 -9.45
CA PRO A 145 4.58 -10.70 -9.69
C PRO A 145 4.82 -11.02 -11.17
N SER A 146 3.87 -10.63 -12.04
CA SER A 146 3.95 -10.77 -13.49
C SER A 146 4.29 -9.43 -14.14
N SER A 147 4.28 -9.39 -15.48
CA SER A 147 4.37 -8.15 -16.26
C SER A 147 3.20 -7.19 -16.06
N ASP A 148 2.06 -7.70 -15.60
CA ASP A 148 0.81 -6.98 -15.67
C ASP A 148 0.64 -6.02 -14.48
N VAL A 149 -0.11 -4.95 -14.75
CA VAL A 149 -0.63 -4.03 -13.74
C VAL A 149 -2.13 -4.13 -13.77
N LEU A 150 -2.74 -4.37 -12.62
CA LEU A 150 -4.18 -4.53 -12.53
C LEU A 150 -4.79 -3.26 -11.95
N VAL A 151 -6.03 -2.98 -12.32
CA VAL A 151 -6.79 -1.85 -11.80
C VAL A 151 -8.14 -2.38 -11.32
N PHE A 152 -8.49 -2.01 -10.10
CA PHE A 152 -9.72 -2.39 -9.43
C PHE A 152 -10.49 -1.14 -9.02
N ASP A 153 -11.79 -1.14 -9.23
CA ASP A 153 -12.75 -0.25 -8.58
C ASP A 153 -13.38 -1.03 -7.44
N TYR A 154 -12.88 -0.86 -6.22
CA TYR A 154 -13.31 -1.71 -5.10
C TYR A 154 -14.80 -1.62 -4.78
N THR A 155 -15.48 -0.57 -5.26
CA THR A 155 -16.93 -0.39 -5.07
C THR A 155 -17.78 -1.31 -5.95
N LYS A 156 -17.19 -1.87 -7.02
CA LYS A 156 -17.84 -2.82 -7.93
C LYS A 156 -17.60 -4.27 -7.55
N HIS A 157 -16.79 -4.52 -6.53
CA HIS A 157 -16.49 -5.84 -6.02
C HIS A 157 -17.30 -6.13 -4.75
N PRO A 158 -17.73 -7.38 -4.52
CA PRO A 158 -18.31 -7.77 -3.24
C PRO A 158 -17.26 -7.62 -2.12
N SER A 159 -17.72 -7.28 -0.91
CA SER A 159 -16.84 -7.16 0.27
C SER A 159 -16.13 -8.47 0.63
N LYS A 160 -16.78 -9.61 0.35
CA LYS A 160 -16.22 -10.95 0.52
C LYS A 160 -15.75 -11.50 -0.83
N PRO A 161 -14.56 -12.12 -0.89
CA PRO A 161 -14.00 -12.62 -2.13
C PRO A 161 -14.79 -13.84 -2.64
N ASP A 162 -14.76 -14.05 -3.95
CA ASP A 162 -15.39 -15.22 -4.58
C ASP A 162 -14.59 -16.49 -4.22
N PRO A 163 -15.26 -17.57 -3.73
CA PRO A 163 -14.59 -18.83 -3.37
C PRO A 163 -13.85 -19.52 -4.52
N SER A 164 -14.13 -19.17 -5.77
CA SER A 164 -13.41 -19.69 -6.94
C SER A 164 -11.94 -19.25 -6.99
N GLY A 165 -11.57 -18.18 -6.28
CA GLY A 165 -10.23 -17.58 -6.35
C GLY A 165 -9.97 -16.79 -7.64
N GLU A 166 -10.95 -16.67 -8.53
CA GLU A 166 -10.75 -15.96 -9.81
C GLU A 166 -10.50 -14.47 -9.57
N CYS A 167 -9.42 -13.95 -10.15
CA CYS A 167 -9.06 -12.54 -10.13
C CYS A 167 -9.72 -11.83 -11.31
N ASN A 168 -10.61 -10.89 -11.02
CA ASN A 168 -11.42 -10.19 -12.01
C ASN A 168 -11.15 -8.67 -12.01
N PRO A 169 -10.00 -8.20 -12.50
CA PRO A 169 -9.69 -6.76 -12.50
C PRO A 169 -10.58 -5.98 -13.49
N ASP A 170 -10.93 -4.73 -13.16
CA ASP A 170 -11.64 -3.84 -14.08
C ASP A 170 -10.82 -3.53 -15.33
N LEU A 171 -9.50 -3.37 -15.17
CA LEU A 171 -8.56 -3.21 -16.27
C LEU A 171 -7.28 -3.99 -16.02
N ARG A 172 -6.75 -4.58 -17.09
CA ARG A 172 -5.42 -5.17 -17.14
C ARG A 172 -4.54 -4.35 -18.06
N LEU A 173 -3.46 -3.81 -17.53
CA LEU A 173 -2.51 -2.98 -18.27
C LEU A 173 -1.26 -3.79 -18.57
N HIS A 174 -0.93 -3.89 -19.84
CA HIS A 174 0.26 -4.57 -20.34
C HIS A 174 1.33 -3.55 -20.77
N GLY A 175 2.59 -3.99 -20.84
CA GLY A 175 3.69 -3.19 -21.38
C GLY A 175 5.05 -3.47 -20.74
N HIS A 176 5.06 -3.97 -19.50
CA HIS A 176 6.28 -4.52 -18.91
C HIS A 176 6.53 -5.94 -19.41
N GLN A 177 7.76 -6.43 -19.21
CA GLN A 177 8.15 -7.81 -19.50
C GLN A 177 8.39 -8.62 -18.22
N LYS A 178 8.45 -7.94 -17.07
CA LYS A 178 8.75 -8.49 -15.76
C LYS A 178 7.96 -7.73 -14.69
N GLU A 179 7.98 -8.27 -13.48
CA GLU A 179 7.47 -7.62 -12.29
C GLU A 179 8.21 -6.32 -11.94
N GLY A 180 7.71 -5.64 -10.91
CA GLY A 180 8.41 -4.54 -10.29
C GLY A 180 7.56 -3.84 -9.23
N CYS A 181 8.21 -3.00 -8.43
CA CYS A 181 7.55 -2.31 -7.31
C CYS A 181 7.12 -0.88 -7.65
N GLY A 182 7.59 -0.29 -8.75
CA GLY A 182 7.29 1.10 -9.10
C GLY A 182 5.85 1.31 -9.57
N LEU A 183 5.08 2.15 -8.86
CA LEU A 183 3.71 2.52 -9.21
C LEU A 183 3.39 3.93 -8.72
N SER A 184 2.96 4.82 -9.63
CA SER A 184 2.58 6.19 -9.29
C SER A 184 1.46 6.71 -10.20
N TRP A 185 0.48 7.34 -9.58
CA TRP A 185 -0.59 8.06 -10.25
C TRP A 185 -0.17 9.51 -10.47
N ASN A 186 -0.49 10.09 -11.63
CA ASN A 186 -0.37 11.54 -11.77
C ASN A 186 -1.44 12.20 -10.90
N ALA A 187 -1.03 13.10 -10.00
CA ALA A 187 -1.94 13.84 -9.13
C ALA A 187 -2.58 15.07 -9.80
N THR A 188 -2.04 15.54 -10.93
CA THR A 188 -2.56 16.74 -11.60
C THR A 188 -3.89 16.48 -12.32
N TYR A 189 -4.85 17.36 -12.08
CA TYR A 189 -6.08 17.47 -12.85
C TYR A 189 -5.83 18.50 -13.95
N PHE A 190 -5.90 18.11 -15.24
CA PHE A 190 -5.89 19.07 -16.34
C PHE A 190 -7.33 19.34 -16.78
N PRO A 191 -7.92 20.52 -16.47
CA PRO A 191 -9.32 20.80 -16.79
C PRO A 191 -9.59 21.14 -18.27
N HIS A 192 -8.59 21.08 -19.17
CA HIS A 192 -8.72 21.59 -20.54
C HIS A 192 -8.25 20.67 -21.69
N SER A 193 -8.09 19.37 -21.46
CA SER A 193 -8.11 18.41 -22.58
C SER A 193 -8.75 17.12 -22.11
N SER A 194 -9.88 16.77 -22.72
CA SER A 194 -10.78 15.69 -22.31
C SER A 194 -10.21 14.26 -22.44
N TRP A 195 -8.89 14.05 -22.49
CA TRP A 195 -8.30 12.79 -22.94
C TRP A 195 -6.95 12.39 -22.32
N THR A 196 -6.52 12.91 -21.17
CA THR A 196 -5.23 12.45 -20.59
C THR A 196 -5.24 12.34 -19.07
N ARG A 197 -5.61 11.15 -18.56
CA ARG A 197 -5.23 10.71 -17.21
C ARG A 197 -3.91 9.96 -17.34
N ILE A 198 -2.80 10.65 -17.09
CA ILE A 198 -1.45 10.10 -17.28
C ILE A 198 -1.11 9.23 -16.07
N PHE A 199 -0.65 8.02 -16.31
CA PHE A 199 -0.04 7.16 -15.31
C PHE A 199 1.46 7.16 -15.53
N TYR A 200 2.24 7.08 -14.45
CA TYR A 200 3.67 6.85 -14.53
C TYR A 200 4.01 5.51 -13.85
N LEU A 201 4.28 4.50 -14.67
CA LEU A 201 4.94 3.29 -14.21
C LEU A 201 6.45 3.53 -14.26
N LEU A 202 7.05 3.76 -13.09
CA LEU A 202 8.50 3.94 -12.95
C LEU A 202 9.15 2.56 -12.97
N GLY A 203 9.38 2.01 -14.16
CA GLY A 203 10.24 0.85 -14.38
C GLY A 203 11.65 1.29 -14.77
N THR A 204 12.68 0.52 -14.39
CA THR A 204 14.11 0.83 -14.57
C THR A 204 14.61 0.91 -16.02
N GLN A 205 13.73 0.90 -17.03
CA GLN A 205 14.14 1.11 -18.43
C GLN A 205 13.06 1.63 -19.39
N TYR A 206 11.79 1.76 -18.98
CA TYR A 206 10.72 2.18 -19.90
C TYR A 206 9.67 3.04 -19.20
N HIS A 207 9.48 4.26 -19.69
CA HIS A 207 8.34 5.11 -19.36
C HIS A 207 7.13 4.64 -20.18
N LEU A 208 6.16 4.00 -19.54
CA LEU A 208 4.89 3.67 -20.20
C LEU A 208 3.90 4.83 -19.99
N THR A 209 3.46 5.47 -21.08
CA THR A 209 2.39 6.47 -21.07
C THR A 209 1.15 5.85 -21.67
N VAL A 210 0.11 5.62 -20.87
CA VAL A 210 -1.18 5.14 -21.38
C VAL A 210 -1.95 6.34 -21.98
N LYS A 211 -2.09 6.37 -23.30
CA LYS A 211 -3.07 7.18 -24.03
C LYS A 211 -4.11 6.22 -24.62
N GLY A 212 -5.37 6.29 -24.20
CA GLY A 212 -6.49 5.61 -24.90
C GLY A 212 -7.41 6.67 -25.53
N LEU A 213 -8.04 6.51 -26.70
CA LEU A 213 -8.34 5.32 -27.49
C LEU A 213 -7.83 5.47 -28.94
N GLY A 214 -7.34 4.38 -29.51
CA GLY A 214 -6.97 4.30 -30.92
C GLY A 214 -6.03 3.14 -31.16
N TRP A 215 -6.53 2.11 -31.84
CA TRP A 215 -5.77 0.96 -32.27
C TRP A 215 -4.57 1.37 -33.14
N HIS A 216 -3.51 0.54 -33.04
CA HIS A 216 -2.23 0.61 -33.73
C HIS A 216 -1.30 1.76 -33.29
N LEU A 217 -0.11 1.39 -32.80
CA LEU A 217 1.08 1.90 -33.47
C LEU A 217 2.21 0.87 -33.51
N ASN A 218 2.69 0.70 -34.73
CA ASN A 218 3.75 -0.14 -35.22
C ASN A 218 5.10 0.36 -34.67
N LEU A 219 5.96 -0.54 -34.20
CA LEU A 219 7.36 -0.25 -33.90
C LEU A 219 8.09 0.09 -35.22
N LYS A 220 8.20 1.38 -35.56
CA LYS A 220 9.27 2.01 -36.37
C LYS A 220 8.80 3.41 -36.80
N ALA A 221 9.17 4.44 -36.04
CA ALA A 221 9.50 5.78 -36.53
C ALA A 221 9.48 6.79 -35.37
N TYR A 222 10.60 6.98 -34.69
CA TYR A 222 10.87 8.24 -33.97
C TYR A 222 12.38 8.52 -33.98
N HIS A 223 12.96 8.53 -35.19
CA HIS A 223 14.10 9.38 -35.50
C HIS A 223 13.58 10.43 -36.48
N ARG A 224 13.84 11.71 -36.18
CA ARG A 224 13.32 12.93 -36.83
C ARG A 224 11.93 13.36 -36.36
N LEU A 225 11.91 14.06 -35.24
CA LEU A 225 11.42 15.44 -35.17
C LEU A 225 12.02 16.06 -33.90
N ALA A 226 13.19 16.65 -34.07
CA ALA A 226 13.79 17.52 -33.08
C ALA A 226 13.03 18.85 -33.09
N GLY A 227 12.87 19.45 -31.90
CA GLY A 227 12.65 20.89 -31.77
C GLY A 227 11.39 21.29 -31.01
N ALA A 228 11.42 21.20 -29.68
CA ALA A 228 10.93 22.27 -28.79
C ALA A 228 11.14 21.88 -27.32
N SER A 229 11.94 22.71 -26.64
CA SER A 229 12.05 22.93 -25.19
C SER A 229 12.21 21.71 -24.27
N ALA A 230 13.48 21.41 -23.99
CA ALA A 230 13.89 20.78 -22.75
C ALA A 230 13.42 21.63 -21.56
N MET A 231 12.48 21.12 -20.77
CA MET A 231 12.23 21.61 -19.41
C MET A 231 12.93 20.65 -18.46
N SER A 232 14.17 21.01 -18.11
CA SER A 232 14.92 20.35 -17.04
C SER A 232 14.28 20.70 -15.71
N LEU A 233 13.47 19.80 -15.17
CA LEU A 233 13.13 19.81 -13.75
C LEU A 233 14.22 19.00 -13.03
N ARG A 234 15.26 19.71 -12.59
CA ARG A 234 16.19 19.20 -11.56
C ARG A 234 15.40 19.07 -10.25
N GLY A 235 14.87 17.88 -10.00
CA GLY A 235 14.48 17.45 -8.66
C GLY A 235 15.59 16.58 -8.11
N HIS A 236 16.30 17.05 -7.08
CA HIS A 236 17.20 16.21 -6.30
C HIS A 236 16.40 15.07 -5.66
N SER A 237 16.49 13.86 -6.23
CA SER A 237 16.14 12.63 -5.54
C SER A 237 17.43 11.85 -5.36
N THR A 238 17.93 11.86 -4.13
CA THR A 238 19.03 11.03 -3.68
C THR A 238 18.63 9.57 -3.91
N LEU A 239 19.28 8.94 -4.90
CA LEU A 239 19.18 7.51 -5.15
C LEU A 239 19.96 6.81 -4.03
N LEU A 240 19.26 6.19 -3.08
CA LEU A 240 19.81 5.09 -2.30
C LEU A 240 19.57 3.81 -3.11
N SER A 241 20.63 3.32 -3.75
CA SER A 241 20.66 1.97 -4.30
C SER A 241 20.80 0.99 -3.13
N CYS A 242 19.82 0.10 -2.93
CA CYS A 242 20.10 -1.17 -2.27
C CYS A 242 20.71 -2.11 -3.32
N GLN A 243 21.94 -2.54 -3.06
CA GLN A 243 22.53 -3.75 -3.61
C GLN A 243 21.86 -4.97 -2.99
#